data_AF-A0A2E5XB58-F1
#
_entry.id   AF-A0A2E5XB58-F1
#
_cell.length_a   1.000
_cell.length_b   1.000
_cell.length_c   1.000
_cell.angle_alpha   90.00
_cell.angle_beta   90.00
_cell.angle_gamma   90.00
#
_symmetry.space_group_name_H-M   'P 1'
#
loop_
_entity.id
_entity.type
_entity.pdbx_description
1 polymer ?
#
loop_
_entity_poly.entity_id
_entity_poly.type
_entity_poly.pdbx_seq_one_letter_code
_entity_poly.pdbx_strand_id
1 'polypeptide(L)'
;GTTTSIVVSMNSILPVLQGPAEVSCLDSFDLTAEVAGDPGYWELASGPGDALFSNSTGLNTSVIVDEYGDYVFNYNGCGQVETMMVSMLETNPIIQDPGIIYCKLEAEVIVESLFDGEWLTLNQDVKINNNSNSVLISVPDFGSYDIVYIGCGGAADTLTLFFENQKPNLVAQGHQNCYFNINLYAITIDELGGTWEQVSGPSIANITSPNSTSTEAIVSEYGLYRFKFNSCGTSDIVEVGVSCPLTIPNSFSPNGDGINDVFAIYDISPAVYSQSVLYVYNKWGRIVYMNPSYGLNGVWWDGRKTNHAKSISSILPNRYQSNLDFVTDGIYFYTLEVYNMGLNQKEFYSGDITIFSKEH
;
A
#
# COMPACT_ATOMS: atom_id res chain seq x y z
N GLY A 1 81.15 -16.71 -76.42
CA GLY A 1 80.32 -15.94 -75.48
C GLY A 1 79.79 -16.90 -74.45
N THR A 2 80.25 -16.79 -73.21
CA THR A 2 79.73 -17.56 -72.09
C THR A 2 78.43 -16.92 -71.61
N THR A 3 77.30 -17.59 -71.80
CA THR A 3 76.02 -17.18 -71.20
C THR A 3 75.98 -17.67 -69.77
N THR A 4 76.10 -16.75 -68.82
CA THR A 4 75.79 -16.97 -67.40
C THR A 4 74.29 -16.84 -67.21
N SER A 5 73.62 -17.93 -66.84
CA SER A 5 72.25 -17.89 -66.33
C SER A 5 72.28 -17.54 -64.84
N ILE A 6 71.66 -16.43 -64.47
CA ILE A 6 71.39 -16.09 -63.06
C ILE A 6 70.05 -16.72 -62.71
N VAL A 7 70.04 -17.62 -61.73
CA VAL A 7 68.79 -18.10 -61.12
C VAL A 7 68.44 -17.12 -60.01
N VAL A 8 67.38 -16.34 -60.21
CA VAL A 8 66.81 -15.48 -59.16
C VAL A 8 65.79 -16.33 -58.41
N SER A 9 66.06 -16.66 -57.14
CA SER A 9 65.04 -17.24 -56.26
C SER A 9 64.25 -16.11 -55.61
N MET A 10 62.98 -15.98 -55.97
CA MET A 10 62.04 -15.10 -55.29
C MET A 10 61.46 -15.88 -54.11
N ASN A 11 61.79 -15.49 -52.88
CA ASN A 11 61.18 -16.06 -51.68
C ASN A 11 59.92 -15.25 -51.33
N SER A 12 58.76 -15.89 -51.26
CA SER A 12 57.52 -15.28 -50.79
C SER A 12 57.46 -15.31 -49.26
N ILE A 13 57.07 -14.21 -48.63
CA ILE A 13 56.82 -14.11 -47.19
C ILE A 13 55.31 -14.09 -46.98
N LEU A 14 54.82 -14.79 -45.96
CA LEU A 14 53.40 -14.76 -45.60
C LEU A 14 52.99 -13.34 -45.17
N PRO A 15 51.84 -12.83 -45.65
CA PRO A 15 51.22 -11.63 -45.10
C PRO A 15 51.04 -11.72 -43.58
N VAL A 16 51.16 -10.59 -42.88
CA VAL A 16 50.75 -10.49 -41.47
C VAL A 16 49.42 -9.74 -41.42
N LEU A 17 48.38 -10.39 -40.88
CA LEU A 17 47.05 -9.80 -40.77
C LEU A 17 46.81 -9.27 -39.35
N GLN A 18 46.17 -8.11 -39.25
CA GLN A 18 45.69 -7.55 -37.98
C GLN A 18 44.25 -7.07 -38.14
N GLY A 19 43.45 -7.30 -37.11
CA GLY A 19 42.09 -6.84 -36.96
C GLY A 19 41.52 -7.32 -35.63
N PRO A 20 40.26 -6.98 -35.32
CA PRO A 20 39.60 -7.45 -34.11
C PRO A 20 39.35 -8.95 -34.18
N ALA A 21 39.41 -9.63 -33.03
CA ALA A 21 39.01 -11.03 -32.92
C ALA A 21 37.48 -11.18 -32.86
N GLU A 22 36.80 -10.21 -32.24
CA GLU A 22 35.35 -10.20 -32.04
C GLU A 22 34.80 -8.80 -32.37
N VAL A 23 33.64 -8.77 -33.01
CA VAL A 23 32.90 -7.55 -33.34
C VAL A 23 31.43 -7.79 -33.00
N SER A 24 30.78 -6.82 -32.37
CA SER A 24 29.36 -6.93 -31.99
C SER A 24 28.47 -6.15 -32.94
N CYS A 25 27.19 -6.53 -32.99
CA CYS A 25 26.12 -5.74 -33.63
C CYS A 25 26.30 -5.47 -35.14
N LEU A 26 27.07 -6.31 -35.85
CA LEU A 26 27.41 -6.14 -37.27
C LEU A 26 28.06 -4.79 -37.57
N ASP A 27 28.71 -4.18 -36.57
CA ASP A 27 29.44 -2.93 -36.76
C ASP A 27 30.56 -3.09 -37.78
N SER A 28 30.85 -2.03 -38.53
CA SER A 28 31.97 -2.03 -39.46
C SER A 28 33.29 -2.16 -38.69
N PHE A 29 34.21 -2.97 -39.20
CA PHE A 29 35.53 -3.17 -38.58
C PHE A 29 36.65 -3.08 -39.61
N ASP A 30 37.84 -2.71 -39.15
CA ASP A 30 39.01 -2.56 -40.01
C ASP A 30 39.89 -3.81 -40.00
N LEU A 31 40.28 -4.23 -41.19
CA LEU A 31 41.29 -5.26 -41.44
C LEU A 31 42.52 -4.62 -42.08
N THR A 32 43.70 -5.04 -41.63
CA THR A 32 44.98 -4.55 -42.11
C THR A 32 45.92 -5.71 -42.43
N ALA A 33 46.60 -5.63 -43.57
CA ALA A 33 47.55 -6.61 -44.05
C ALA A 33 48.91 -5.94 -44.25
N GLU A 34 49.96 -6.53 -43.69
CA GLU A 34 51.34 -6.13 -43.92
C GLU A 34 52.01 -7.17 -44.82
N VAL A 35 52.47 -6.75 -46.00
CA VAL A 35 53.09 -7.64 -46.99
C VAL A 35 54.39 -7.03 -47.51
N ALA A 36 55.44 -7.86 -47.58
CA ALA A 36 56.71 -7.51 -48.19
C ALA A 36 56.69 -7.89 -49.68
N GLY A 37 56.19 -7.00 -50.55
CA GLY A 37 56.12 -7.25 -52.00
C GLY A 37 55.00 -6.47 -52.69
N ASP A 38 54.49 -7.02 -53.80
CA ASP A 38 53.35 -6.43 -54.51
C ASP A 38 52.06 -6.58 -53.70
N PRO A 39 51.19 -5.54 -53.66
CA PRO A 39 49.93 -5.58 -52.93
C PRO A 39 48.99 -6.63 -53.52
N GLY A 40 48.28 -7.29 -52.62
CA GLY A 40 47.31 -8.34 -52.88
C GLY A 40 45.87 -7.87 -52.87
N TYR A 41 44.97 -8.77 -52.50
CA TYR A 41 43.56 -8.46 -52.27
C TYR A 41 42.96 -9.27 -51.13
N TRP A 42 41.97 -8.68 -50.47
CA TRP A 42 41.10 -9.29 -49.49
C TRP A 42 39.95 -10.03 -50.16
N GLU A 43 39.62 -11.20 -49.63
CA GLU A 43 38.42 -11.95 -49.98
C GLU A 43 37.80 -12.60 -48.75
N LEU A 44 36.48 -12.79 -48.79
CA LEU A 44 35.77 -13.61 -47.81
C LEU A 44 35.99 -15.08 -48.17
N ALA A 45 36.58 -15.85 -47.26
CA ALA A 45 36.84 -17.27 -47.46
C ALA A 45 35.62 -18.13 -47.10
N SER A 46 35.00 -17.83 -45.96
CA SER A 46 33.78 -18.47 -45.49
C SER A 46 33.11 -17.62 -44.42
N GLY A 47 31.79 -17.65 -44.35
CA GLY A 47 31.00 -17.01 -43.31
C GLY A 47 29.53 -17.39 -43.48
N PRO A 48 28.69 -17.06 -42.48
CA PRO A 48 27.25 -17.29 -42.54
C PRO A 48 26.56 -16.41 -43.61
N GLY A 49 26.99 -15.15 -43.74
CA GLY A 49 26.47 -14.19 -44.74
C GLY A 49 27.52 -13.59 -45.68
N ASP A 50 27.16 -12.48 -46.32
CA ASP A 50 28.01 -11.73 -47.24
C ASP A 50 28.91 -10.72 -46.49
N ALA A 51 30.04 -10.35 -47.11
CA ALA A 51 30.95 -9.33 -46.60
C ALA A 51 31.24 -8.26 -47.66
N LEU A 52 31.07 -6.99 -47.29
CA LEU A 52 31.34 -5.83 -48.13
C LEU A 52 32.63 -5.14 -47.67
N PHE A 53 33.60 -5.05 -48.59
CA PHE A 53 34.88 -4.40 -48.36
C PHE A 53 34.86 -2.97 -48.91
N SER A 54 35.30 -1.98 -48.13
CA SER A 54 35.45 -0.61 -48.60
C SER A 54 36.52 -0.48 -49.68
N ASN A 55 37.60 -1.27 -49.58
CA ASN A 55 38.63 -1.39 -50.60
C ASN A 55 39.31 -2.77 -50.55
N SER A 56 38.83 -3.73 -51.34
CA SER A 56 39.37 -5.10 -51.35
C SER A 56 40.81 -5.21 -51.83
N THR A 57 41.37 -4.25 -52.56
CA THR A 57 42.77 -4.29 -53.02
C THR A 57 43.71 -3.46 -52.15
N GLY A 58 43.17 -2.77 -51.13
CA GLY A 58 43.96 -2.02 -50.17
C GLY A 58 44.65 -2.93 -49.15
N LEU A 59 45.78 -2.48 -48.62
CA LEU A 59 46.39 -3.10 -47.43
C LEU A 59 45.50 -2.90 -46.20
N ASN A 60 44.77 -1.78 -46.13
CA ASN A 60 43.78 -1.50 -45.11
C ASN A 60 42.39 -1.42 -45.76
N THR A 61 41.42 -2.12 -45.18
CA THR A 61 40.02 -2.10 -45.63
C THR A 61 39.10 -2.12 -44.43
N SER A 62 37.95 -1.46 -44.54
CA SER A 62 36.84 -1.63 -43.61
C SER A 62 35.90 -2.68 -44.18
N VAL A 63 35.33 -3.51 -43.32
CA VAL A 63 34.44 -4.61 -43.68
C VAL A 63 33.12 -4.47 -42.93
N ILE A 64 32.02 -4.66 -43.64
CA ILE A 64 30.67 -4.79 -43.09
C ILE A 64 30.13 -6.16 -43.49
N VAL A 65 29.52 -6.87 -42.56
CA VAL A 65 28.87 -8.16 -42.81
C VAL A 65 27.40 -8.08 -42.43
N ASP A 66 26.57 -8.98 -42.95
CA ASP A 66 25.11 -8.93 -42.82
C ASP A 66 24.49 -10.01 -41.91
N GLU A 67 25.27 -10.98 -41.43
CA GLU A 67 24.83 -12.04 -40.52
C GLU A 67 25.79 -12.25 -39.34
N TYR A 68 25.30 -12.84 -38.25
CA TYR A 68 26.10 -13.17 -37.05
C TYR A 68 26.77 -14.54 -37.18
N GLY A 69 27.91 -14.72 -36.52
CA GLY A 69 28.72 -15.93 -36.53
C GLY A 69 30.16 -15.70 -36.93
N ASP A 70 30.88 -16.78 -37.20
CA ASP A 70 32.33 -16.73 -37.47
C ASP A 70 32.61 -16.50 -38.96
N TYR A 71 33.32 -15.42 -39.27
CA TYR A 71 33.80 -15.10 -40.61
C TYR A 71 35.30 -15.38 -40.72
N VAL A 72 35.71 -15.97 -41.83
CA VAL A 72 37.11 -16.21 -42.18
C VAL A 72 37.46 -15.36 -43.39
N PHE A 73 38.44 -14.47 -43.22
CA PHE A 73 38.94 -13.57 -44.25
C PHE A 73 40.33 -13.99 -44.70
N ASN A 74 40.57 -13.94 -46.01
CA ASN A 74 41.86 -14.25 -46.60
C ASN A 74 42.48 -13.00 -47.21
N TYR A 75 43.79 -12.87 -47.07
CA TYR A 75 44.58 -11.94 -47.88
C TYR A 75 45.50 -12.71 -48.82
N ASN A 76 45.31 -12.51 -50.12
CA ASN A 76 46.10 -13.15 -51.17
C ASN A 76 47.23 -12.22 -51.59
N GLY A 77 48.47 -12.49 -51.17
CA GLY A 77 49.64 -11.66 -51.47
C GLY A 77 50.87 -12.49 -51.85
N CYS A 78 51.54 -12.14 -52.95
CA CYS A 78 52.78 -12.80 -53.41
C CYS A 78 52.71 -14.35 -53.48
N GLY A 79 51.57 -14.91 -53.91
CA GLY A 79 51.38 -16.36 -54.08
C GLY A 79 51.21 -17.15 -52.78
N GLN A 80 51.06 -16.46 -51.65
CA GLN A 80 50.69 -17.03 -50.36
C GLN A 80 49.32 -16.49 -49.94
N VAL A 81 48.65 -17.24 -49.08
CA VAL A 81 47.35 -16.87 -48.50
C VAL A 81 47.49 -16.96 -46.99
N GLU A 82 47.22 -15.85 -46.33
CA GLU A 82 47.05 -15.83 -44.88
C GLU A 82 45.56 -15.66 -44.56
N THR A 83 45.10 -16.30 -43.49
CA THR A 83 43.69 -16.32 -43.10
C THR A 83 43.53 -15.75 -41.70
N MET A 84 42.47 -15.00 -41.45
CA MET A 84 42.09 -14.55 -40.11
C MET A 84 40.62 -14.80 -39.84
N MET A 85 40.28 -14.99 -38.57
CA MET A 85 38.91 -15.20 -38.12
C MET A 85 38.43 -13.97 -37.34
N VAL A 86 37.20 -13.56 -37.62
CA VAL A 86 36.50 -12.51 -36.87
C VAL A 86 35.12 -13.05 -36.51
N SER A 87 34.82 -13.11 -35.22
CA SER A 87 33.53 -13.57 -34.71
C SER A 87 32.56 -12.40 -34.56
N MET A 88 31.40 -12.49 -35.23
CA MET A 88 30.30 -11.55 -35.10
C MET A 88 29.37 -11.98 -33.98
N LEU A 89 29.35 -11.23 -32.88
CA LEU A 89 28.63 -11.58 -31.66
C LEU A 89 27.37 -10.74 -31.46
N GLU A 90 26.31 -11.41 -31.02
CA GLU A 90 25.12 -10.77 -30.48
C GLU A 90 25.34 -10.47 -29.00
N THR A 91 24.87 -9.31 -28.51
CA THR A 91 24.95 -8.95 -27.09
C THR A 91 23.56 -8.98 -26.47
N ASN A 92 23.40 -9.76 -25.40
CA ASN A 92 22.13 -9.81 -24.69
C ASN A 92 21.96 -8.58 -23.78
N PRO A 93 20.92 -7.76 -24.00
CA PRO A 93 20.59 -6.68 -23.07
C PRO A 93 20.06 -7.25 -21.75
N ILE A 94 20.16 -6.48 -20.66
CA ILE A 94 19.58 -6.84 -19.35
C ILE A 94 18.77 -5.66 -18.82
N ILE A 95 17.46 -5.81 -18.71
CA ILE A 95 16.57 -4.84 -18.10
C ILE A 95 16.75 -4.90 -16.57
N GLN A 96 17.04 -3.75 -15.96
CA GLN A 96 17.13 -3.65 -14.51
C GLN A 96 15.73 -3.63 -13.90
N ASP A 97 15.45 -4.57 -12.99
CA ASP A 97 14.17 -4.65 -12.29
C ASP A 97 14.07 -3.53 -11.23
N PRO A 98 13.17 -2.54 -11.39
CA PRO A 98 12.96 -1.48 -10.40
C PRO A 98 12.21 -1.99 -9.15
N GLY A 99 11.73 -3.23 -9.15
CA GLY A 99 10.85 -3.78 -8.14
C GLY A 99 9.41 -3.30 -8.31
N ILE A 100 8.62 -3.40 -7.23
CA ILE A 100 7.21 -3.00 -7.23
C ILE A 100 7.11 -1.48 -7.15
N ILE A 101 6.38 -0.89 -8.10
CA ILE A 101 6.08 0.53 -8.13
C ILE A 101 4.76 0.77 -7.40
N TYR A 102 4.84 1.39 -6.23
CA TYR A 102 3.67 1.70 -5.44
C TYR A 102 3.14 3.10 -5.70
N CYS A 103 1.81 3.22 -5.79
CA CYS A 103 1.10 4.51 -5.75
C CYS A 103 1.51 5.51 -6.86
N LYS A 104 2.15 5.01 -7.92
CA LYS A 104 2.52 5.76 -9.12
C LYS A 104 2.04 4.96 -10.32
N LEU A 105 1.77 5.65 -11.42
CA LEU A 105 1.47 5.06 -12.72
C LEU A 105 2.60 5.31 -13.73
N GLU A 106 3.73 5.81 -13.25
CA GLU A 106 4.91 6.10 -14.06
C GLU A 106 6.16 5.56 -13.37
N ALA A 107 7.07 4.98 -14.16
CA ALA A 107 8.32 4.44 -13.69
C ALA A 107 9.42 4.63 -14.75
N GLU A 108 10.62 4.97 -14.29
CA GLU A 108 11.82 4.96 -15.13
C GLU A 108 12.47 3.58 -15.06
N VAL A 109 12.73 2.98 -16.22
CA VAL A 109 13.35 1.65 -16.35
C VAL A 109 14.61 1.77 -17.18
N ILE A 110 15.67 1.10 -16.74
CA ILE A 110 17.00 1.19 -17.34
C ILE A 110 17.36 -0.18 -17.89
N VAL A 111 18.03 -0.19 -19.03
CA VAL A 111 18.63 -1.40 -19.61
C VAL A 111 20.15 -1.28 -19.59
N GLU A 112 20.81 -2.34 -19.16
CA GLU A 112 22.25 -2.52 -19.33
C GLU A 112 22.49 -3.10 -20.73
N SER A 113 22.86 -2.22 -21.66
CA SER A 113 23.25 -2.57 -23.03
C SER A 113 24.45 -1.73 -23.46
N LEU A 114 25.37 -2.34 -24.19
CA LEU A 114 26.53 -1.66 -24.79
C LEU A 114 26.17 -0.85 -26.03
N PHE A 115 25.00 -1.16 -26.64
CA PHE A 115 24.53 -0.57 -27.89
C PHE A 115 23.09 -0.13 -27.74
N ASP A 116 22.69 0.87 -28.54
CA ASP A 116 21.31 1.34 -28.59
C ASP A 116 20.38 0.25 -29.14
N GLY A 117 19.14 0.25 -28.67
CA GLY A 117 18.10 -0.72 -29.01
C GLY A 117 16.72 -0.10 -28.91
N GLU A 118 15.69 -0.94 -29.03
CA GLU A 118 14.29 -0.49 -29.06
C GLU A 118 13.47 -1.09 -27.91
N TRP A 119 12.72 -0.21 -27.23
CA TRP A 119 11.71 -0.61 -26.25
C TRP A 119 10.39 -0.92 -26.93
N LEU A 120 9.80 -2.07 -26.61
CA LEU A 120 8.50 -2.51 -27.08
C LEU A 120 7.59 -2.89 -25.90
N THR A 121 6.29 -2.78 -26.14
CA THR A 121 5.25 -3.25 -25.21
C THR A 121 4.15 -3.94 -26.01
N LEU A 122 3.59 -5.01 -25.44
CA LEU A 122 2.42 -5.70 -25.99
C LEU A 122 1.10 -5.03 -25.55
N ASN A 123 1.17 -4.10 -24.61
CA ASN A 123 0.03 -3.44 -24.01
C ASN A 123 -0.26 -2.11 -24.71
N GLN A 124 -1.37 -2.06 -25.48
CA GLN A 124 -1.70 -0.91 -26.35
C GLN A 124 -1.89 0.42 -25.60
N ASP A 125 -2.20 0.37 -24.31
CA ASP A 125 -2.46 1.56 -23.50
C ASP A 125 -1.23 2.07 -22.72
N VAL A 126 -0.10 1.37 -22.81
CA VAL A 126 1.16 1.77 -22.15
C VAL A 126 1.89 2.77 -23.03
N LYS A 127 2.22 3.94 -22.46
CA LYS A 127 3.00 4.97 -23.14
C LYS A 127 4.47 4.83 -22.76
N ILE A 128 5.31 4.84 -23.78
CA ILE A 128 6.76 4.71 -23.69
C ILE A 128 7.38 6.00 -24.22
N ASN A 129 8.08 6.74 -23.36
CA ASN A 129 8.87 7.89 -23.77
C ASN A 129 10.35 7.48 -23.73
N ASN A 130 10.94 7.30 -24.91
CA ASN A 130 12.21 6.60 -25.07
C ASN A 130 13.43 7.55 -24.99
N ASN A 131 14.41 7.20 -24.15
CA ASN A 131 15.81 7.57 -24.30
C ASN A 131 16.62 6.26 -24.42
N SER A 132 17.63 6.21 -25.29
CA SER A 132 18.28 4.96 -25.76
C SER A 132 18.38 3.80 -24.74
N ASN A 133 18.94 4.04 -23.56
CA ASN A 133 19.10 3.03 -22.51
C ASN A 133 18.24 3.26 -21.23
N SER A 134 17.39 4.29 -21.23
CA SER A 134 16.45 4.57 -20.13
C SER A 134 15.10 5.01 -20.68
N VAL A 135 14.02 4.42 -20.17
CA VAL A 135 12.68 4.69 -20.66
C VAL A 135 11.77 5.12 -19.52
N LEU A 136 10.96 6.16 -19.78
CA LEU A 136 9.86 6.51 -18.90
C LEU A 136 8.59 5.81 -19.38
N ILE A 137 8.08 4.89 -18.58
CA ILE A 137 6.87 4.12 -18.86
C ILE A 137 5.71 4.74 -18.07
N SER A 138 4.57 4.95 -18.74
CA SER A 138 3.34 5.46 -18.14
C SER A 138 2.18 4.51 -18.45
N VAL A 139 1.51 4.02 -17.42
CA VAL A 139 0.47 2.99 -17.49
C VAL A 139 -0.93 3.57 -17.18
N PRO A 140 -2.01 2.98 -17.73
CA PRO A 140 -3.36 3.53 -17.53
C PRO A 140 -3.95 3.23 -16.13
N ASP A 141 -3.56 2.12 -15.51
CA ASP A 141 -4.08 1.66 -14.22
C ASP A 141 -3.03 0.79 -13.50
N PHE A 142 -3.31 0.41 -12.25
CA PHE A 142 -2.50 -0.54 -11.50
C PHE A 142 -2.66 -1.96 -12.05
N GLY A 143 -1.55 -2.70 -12.08
CA GLY A 143 -1.50 -4.02 -12.66
C GLY A 143 -0.10 -4.43 -13.08
N SER A 144 -0.04 -5.49 -13.87
CA SER A 144 1.20 -6.03 -14.41
C SER A 144 1.33 -5.71 -15.90
N TYR A 145 2.50 -5.24 -16.31
CA TYR A 145 2.76 -4.83 -17.68
C TYR A 145 4.10 -5.40 -18.16
N ASP A 146 4.06 -6.19 -19.22
CA ASP A 146 5.26 -6.70 -19.86
C ASP A 146 5.89 -5.65 -20.77
N ILE A 147 7.20 -5.48 -20.61
CA ILE A 147 8.05 -4.68 -21.47
C ILE A 147 9.15 -5.55 -22.05
N VAL A 148 9.53 -5.24 -23.29
CA VAL A 148 10.57 -5.94 -24.03
C VAL A 148 11.58 -4.91 -24.50
N TYR A 149 12.86 -5.20 -24.33
CA TYR A 149 13.93 -4.43 -24.97
C TYR A 149 14.63 -5.32 -25.99
N ILE A 150 14.68 -4.86 -27.24
CA ILE A 150 15.38 -5.55 -28.32
C ILE A 150 16.70 -4.83 -28.57
N GLY A 151 17.80 -5.53 -28.28
CA GLY A 151 19.16 -5.11 -28.60
C GLY A 151 19.59 -5.59 -29.98
N CYS A 152 20.88 -5.45 -30.28
CA CYS A 152 21.41 -5.86 -31.57
C CYS A 152 21.34 -7.38 -31.78
N GLY A 153 21.12 -7.79 -33.02
CA GLY A 153 20.98 -9.20 -33.40
C GLY A 153 19.63 -9.82 -33.08
N GLY A 154 18.66 -9.02 -32.61
CA GLY A 154 17.37 -9.53 -32.18
C GLY A 154 17.41 -10.18 -30.79
N ALA A 155 18.55 -10.12 -30.10
CA ALA A 155 18.64 -10.45 -28.70
C ALA A 155 17.69 -9.54 -27.91
N ALA A 156 16.81 -10.14 -27.13
CA ALA A 156 15.79 -9.42 -26.39
C ALA A 156 15.74 -9.87 -24.94
N ASP A 157 15.44 -8.91 -24.07
CA ASP A 157 15.12 -9.18 -22.68
C ASP A 157 13.69 -8.71 -22.39
N THR A 158 13.02 -9.42 -21.48
CA THR A 158 11.61 -9.18 -21.14
C THR A 158 11.46 -9.08 -19.63
N LEU A 159 10.82 -8.00 -19.18
CA LEU A 159 10.53 -7.78 -17.77
C LEU A 159 9.03 -7.50 -17.58
N THR A 160 8.43 -8.12 -16.56
CA THR A 160 7.09 -7.77 -16.10
C THR A 160 7.20 -6.73 -15.00
N LEU A 161 6.68 -5.52 -15.25
CA LEU A 161 6.56 -4.48 -14.24
C LEU A 161 5.30 -4.67 -13.40
N PHE A 162 5.40 -4.34 -12.10
CA PHE A 162 4.28 -4.41 -11.16
C PHE A 162 3.96 -3.02 -10.61
N PHE A 163 2.76 -2.53 -10.93
CA PHE A 163 2.21 -1.31 -10.38
C PHE A 163 1.12 -1.68 -9.38
N GLU A 164 1.32 -1.39 -8.10
CA GLU A 164 0.40 -1.81 -7.04
C GLU A 164 -0.09 -0.66 -6.16
N ASN A 165 -1.32 -0.81 -5.69
CA ASN A 165 -1.87 0.04 -4.65
C ASN A 165 -1.43 -0.48 -3.27
N GLN A 166 -1.18 0.44 -2.34
CA GLN A 166 -0.96 0.09 -0.94
C GLN A 166 -1.98 0.76 -0.03
N LYS A 167 -2.61 -0.06 0.81
CA LYS A 167 -3.54 0.40 1.84
C LYS A 167 -2.78 1.22 2.91
N PRO A 168 -3.25 2.44 3.26
CA PRO A 168 -2.64 3.21 4.34
C PRO A 168 -2.86 2.53 5.69
N ASN A 169 -1.93 2.72 6.62
CA ASN A 169 -2.07 2.25 8.01
C ASN A 169 -2.44 3.42 8.92
N LEU A 170 -3.53 3.30 9.66
CA LEU A 170 -4.04 4.38 10.51
C LEU A 170 -3.76 4.12 11.98
N VAL A 171 -3.30 5.16 12.66
CA VAL A 171 -3.00 5.16 14.08
C VAL A 171 -3.80 6.28 14.74
N ALA A 172 -4.61 5.90 15.73
CA ALA A 172 -5.28 6.83 16.62
C ALA A 172 -5.32 6.21 18.02
N GLN A 173 -5.56 7.03 19.03
CA GLN A 173 -5.95 6.50 20.34
C GLN A 173 -7.36 5.92 20.21
N GLY A 174 -7.52 4.63 20.53
CA GLY A 174 -8.82 3.96 20.41
C GLY A 174 -9.92 4.55 21.29
N HIS A 175 -9.56 5.31 22.33
CA HIS A 175 -10.50 5.97 23.22
C HIS A 175 -10.00 7.32 23.73
N GLN A 176 -10.90 8.29 23.84
CA GLN A 176 -10.72 9.60 24.47
C GLN A 176 -11.54 9.71 25.76
N ASN A 177 -10.86 10.02 26.87
CA ASN A 177 -11.46 10.21 28.18
C ASN A 177 -11.82 11.68 28.40
N CYS A 178 -13.11 12.01 28.33
CA CYS A 178 -13.62 13.37 28.54
C CYS A 178 -12.96 14.45 27.67
N TYR A 179 -12.51 14.07 26.48
CA TYR A 179 -11.78 14.95 25.60
C TYR A 179 -12.29 14.83 24.16
N PHE A 180 -12.65 15.95 23.55
CA PHE A 180 -13.32 15.98 22.24
C PHE A 180 -12.36 16.11 21.06
N ASN A 181 -11.06 16.26 21.32
CA ASN A 181 -10.06 16.32 20.28
C ASN A 181 -9.48 14.93 20.05
N ILE A 182 -9.51 14.49 18.79
CA ILE A 182 -9.02 13.19 18.36
C ILE A 182 -7.82 13.42 17.46
N ASN A 183 -6.66 12.93 17.88
CA ASN A 183 -5.45 12.93 17.05
C ASN A 183 -5.47 11.73 16.09
N LEU A 184 -5.31 12.01 14.81
CA LEU A 184 -5.35 11.03 13.71
C LEU A 184 -4.02 11.04 12.97
N TYR A 185 -3.43 9.86 12.79
CA TYR A 185 -2.18 9.67 12.07
C TYR A 185 -2.38 8.61 10.99
N ALA A 186 -1.92 8.90 9.78
CA ALA A 186 -1.90 7.99 8.63
C ALA A 186 -0.45 7.76 8.20
N ILE A 187 -0.09 6.50 8.04
CA ILE A 187 1.19 6.06 7.51
C ILE A 187 0.91 5.54 6.11
N THR A 188 1.40 6.26 5.09
CA THR A 188 1.29 5.91 3.68
C THR A 188 2.63 6.17 2.99
N ILE A 189 2.93 5.41 1.94
CA ILE A 189 4.08 5.65 1.06
C ILE A 189 3.71 6.51 -0.16
N ASP A 190 2.43 6.84 -0.31
CA ASP A 190 1.95 7.75 -1.35
C ASP A 190 2.50 9.16 -1.12
N GLU A 191 3.35 9.61 -2.04
CA GLU A 191 3.97 10.94 -2.01
C GLU A 191 2.94 12.07 -2.25
N LEU A 192 1.81 11.77 -2.90
CA LEU A 192 0.70 12.73 -3.06
C LEU A 192 -0.11 12.87 -1.76
N GLY A 193 0.14 12.01 -0.77
CA GLY A 193 -0.54 11.99 0.50
C GLY A 193 -1.91 11.33 0.43
N GLY A 194 -2.89 11.95 1.08
CA GLY A 194 -4.24 11.42 1.15
C GLY A 194 -5.19 12.37 1.85
N THR A 195 -6.44 11.96 1.99
CA THR A 195 -7.49 12.80 2.58
C THR A 195 -8.27 12.06 3.67
N TRP A 196 -8.43 12.74 4.80
CA TRP A 196 -9.29 12.32 5.90
C TRP A 196 -10.74 12.71 5.64
N GLU A 197 -11.64 11.78 5.94
CA GLU A 197 -13.08 12.03 5.99
C GLU A 197 -13.71 11.31 7.19
N GLN A 198 -14.80 11.86 7.71
CA GLN A 198 -15.61 11.18 8.69
C GLN A 198 -16.58 10.22 7.99
N VAL A 199 -16.58 8.96 8.38
CA VAL A 199 -17.53 7.95 7.90
C VAL A 199 -18.81 7.97 8.72
N SER A 200 -18.66 8.04 10.05
CA SER A 200 -19.80 8.08 10.98
C SER A 200 -19.42 8.66 12.32
N GLY A 201 -20.42 9.11 13.07
CA GLY A 201 -20.31 9.51 14.47
C GLY A 201 -21.61 10.17 14.95
N PRO A 202 -21.77 10.36 16.27
CA PRO A 202 -22.92 11.07 16.85
C PRO A 202 -23.02 12.52 16.37
N SER A 203 -21.88 13.20 16.23
CA SER A 203 -21.79 14.57 15.70
C SER A 203 -20.91 14.63 14.44
N ILE A 204 -20.99 15.72 13.70
CA ILE A 204 -20.03 16.03 12.64
C ILE A 204 -18.71 16.47 13.28
N ALA A 205 -17.59 15.93 12.80
CA ALA A 205 -16.25 16.29 13.23
C ALA A 205 -15.68 17.44 12.39
N ASN A 206 -15.02 18.39 13.03
CA ASN A 206 -14.22 19.41 12.35
C ASN A 206 -12.76 18.93 12.21
N ILE A 207 -12.36 18.54 11.00
CA ILE A 207 -11.00 18.07 10.71
C ILE A 207 -10.14 19.27 10.30
N THR A 208 -9.13 19.58 11.12
CA THR A 208 -8.32 20.81 10.98
C THR A 208 -7.44 20.85 9.74
N SER A 209 -6.94 19.71 9.29
CA SER A 209 -6.06 19.58 8.11
C SER A 209 -6.32 18.26 7.40
N PRO A 210 -7.43 18.14 6.65
CA PRO A 210 -7.88 16.85 6.11
C PRO A 210 -6.90 16.23 5.13
N ASN A 211 -6.04 17.01 4.46
CA ASN A 211 -5.09 16.50 3.48
C ASN A 211 -3.70 16.17 4.08
N SER A 212 -3.56 16.27 5.41
CA SER A 212 -2.32 15.96 6.12
C SER A 212 -2.35 14.53 6.63
N THR A 213 -1.20 13.84 6.60
CA THR A 213 -1.04 12.53 7.23
C THR A 213 -1.17 12.58 8.76
N SER A 214 -1.01 13.76 9.36
CA SER A 214 -1.27 14.00 10.79
C SER A 214 -2.26 15.13 10.93
N THR A 215 -3.39 14.88 11.59
CA THR A 215 -4.44 15.90 11.80
C THR A 215 -5.16 15.71 13.13
N GLU A 216 -5.97 16.70 13.49
CA GLU A 216 -6.85 16.68 14.64
C GLU A 216 -8.30 16.81 14.17
N ALA A 217 -9.17 15.93 14.67
CA ALA A 217 -10.61 15.98 14.48
C ALA A 217 -11.28 16.39 15.81
N ILE A 218 -12.05 17.46 15.78
CA ILE A 218 -12.76 18.00 16.96
C ILE A 218 -14.24 17.65 16.84
N VAL A 219 -14.80 17.02 17.87
CA VAL A 219 -16.21 16.59 17.91
C VAL A 219 -16.99 17.32 19.01
N SER A 220 -18.31 17.13 19.09
CA SER A 220 -19.16 17.82 20.08
C SER A 220 -20.04 16.90 20.92
N GLU A 221 -20.01 15.59 20.66
CA GLU A 221 -20.83 14.60 21.35
C GLU A 221 -19.99 13.37 21.74
N TYR A 222 -20.44 12.64 22.76
CA TYR A 222 -19.84 11.38 23.16
C TYR A 222 -20.37 10.23 22.30
N GLY A 223 -19.50 9.28 21.97
CA GLY A 223 -19.86 8.04 21.27
C GLY A 223 -18.73 7.51 20.40
N LEU A 224 -19.08 6.62 19.47
CA LEU A 224 -18.12 5.98 18.57
C LEU A 224 -18.01 6.74 17.23
N TYR A 225 -16.80 7.21 16.92
CA TYR A 225 -16.47 7.88 15.67
C TYR A 225 -15.66 6.96 14.76
N ARG A 226 -15.90 7.04 13.44
CA ARG A 226 -15.16 6.30 12.42
C ARG A 226 -14.59 7.29 11.41
N PHE A 227 -13.28 7.29 11.24
CA PHE A 227 -12.56 8.14 10.29
C PHE A 227 -11.91 7.29 9.21
N LYS A 228 -12.02 7.72 7.95
CA LYS A 228 -11.39 7.07 6.81
C LYS A 228 -10.29 7.96 6.27
N PHE A 229 -9.20 7.35 5.85
CA PHE A 229 -8.14 8.03 5.09
C PHE A 229 -8.04 7.39 3.71
N ASN A 230 -8.20 8.18 2.66
CA ASN A 230 -8.06 7.75 1.28
C ASN A 230 -6.65 8.10 0.77
N SER A 231 -5.92 7.13 0.23
CA SER A 231 -4.57 7.30 -0.31
C SER A 231 -4.29 6.18 -1.31
N CYS A 232 -3.54 6.45 -2.40
CA CYS A 232 -3.11 5.41 -3.33
C CYS A 232 -4.27 4.57 -3.93
N GLY A 233 -5.41 5.20 -4.24
CA GLY A 233 -6.61 4.49 -4.75
C GLY A 233 -7.25 3.50 -3.77
N THR A 234 -6.80 3.47 -2.51
CA THR A 234 -7.32 2.61 -1.45
C THR A 234 -7.67 3.44 -0.22
N SER A 235 -8.20 2.80 0.81
CA SER A 235 -8.50 3.48 2.06
C SER A 235 -8.49 2.54 3.26
N ASP A 236 -8.36 3.11 4.44
CA ASP A 236 -8.55 2.42 5.71
C ASP A 236 -9.43 3.23 6.65
N ILE A 237 -9.99 2.57 7.67
CA ILE A 237 -10.88 3.15 8.66
C ILE A 237 -10.33 2.91 10.07
N VAL A 238 -10.29 3.97 10.87
CA VAL A 238 -9.99 3.89 12.31
C VAL A 238 -11.23 4.25 13.12
N GLU A 239 -11.42 3.56 14.25
CA GLU A 239 -12.53 3.78 15.17
C GLU A 239 -12.01 4.38 16.49
N VAL A 240 -12.69 5.42 16.97
CA VAL A 240 -12.31 6.13 18.19
C VAL A 240 -13.55 6.33 19.06
N GLY A 241 -13.54 5.77 20.26
CA GLY A 241 -14.55 6.04 21.27
C GLY A 241 -14.29 7.34 22.01
N VAL A 242 -15.31 8.14 22.26
CA VAL A 242 -15.22 9.35 23.09
C VAL A 242 -16.24 9.22 24.21
N SER A 243 -15.80 9.14 25.46
CA SER A 243 -16.73 9.05 26.61
C SER A 243 -16.09 9.57 27.91
N CYS A 244 -16.94 9.78 28.92
CA CYS A 244 -16.54 10.11 30.28
C CYS A 244 -16.93 8.99 31.26
N PRO A 245 -16.25 8.89 32.42
CA PRO A 245 -16.76 8.11 33.55
C PRO A 245 -18.17 8.58 33.94
N LEU A 246 -19.05 7.64 34.31
CA LEU A 246 -20.41 7.94 34.74
C LEU A 246 -20.42 8.71 36.07
N THR A 247 -21.20 9.80 36.14
CA THR A 247 -21.53 10.48 37.37
C THR A 247 -22.83 9.91 37.93
N ILE A 248 -22.73 9.05 38.94
CA ILE A 248 -23.89 8.39 39.54
C ILE A 248 -24.32 9.15 40.81
N PRO A 249 -25.57 9.65 40.90
CA PRO A 249 -26.06 10.28 42.12
C PRO A 249 -26.04 9.31 43.31
N ASN A 250 -26.02 9.85 44.52
CA ASN A 250 -26.13 9.07 45.76
C ASN A 250 -27.48 9.28 46.47
N SER A 251 -28.38 10.07 45.89
CA SER A 251 -29.69 10.33 46.48
C SER A 251 -30.71 10.82 45.45
N PHE A 252 -31.99 10.61 45.75
CA PHE A 252 -33.12 11.20 45.03
C PHE A 252 -34.37 11.26 45.95
N SER A 253 -35.34 12.10 45.59
CA SER A 253 -36.52 12.41 46.39
C SER A 253 -37.80 12.24 45.56
N PRO A 254 -38.35 11.03 45.44
CA PRO A 254 -39.55 10.77 44.63
C PRO A 254 -40.81 11.30 45.34
N ASN A 255 -40.97 12.63 45.36
CA ASN A 255 -42.02 13.33 46.11
C ASN A 255 -42.99 14.13 45.21
N GLY A 256 -42.71 14.19 43.90
CA GLY A 256 -43.52 14.84 42.88
C GLY A 256 -43.35 16.36 42.80
N ASP A 257 -42.28 16.93 43.36
CA ASP A 257 -42.00 18.37 43.29
C ASP A 257 -41.23 18.78 42.02
N GLY A 258 -40.87 17.82 41.17
CA GLY A 258 -40.13 18.01 39.92
C GLY A 258 -38.61 18.09 40.09
N ILE A 259 -38.09 17.98 41.32
CA ILE A 259 -36.67 18.11 41.63
C ILE A 259 -36.16 16.76 42.15
N ASN A 260 -35.24 16.13 41.41
CA ASN A 260 -34.65 14.83 41.77
C ASN A 260 -35.71 13.74 42.07
N ASP A 261 -36.86 13.77 41.39
CA ASP A 261 -37.94 12.79 41.57
C ASP A 261 -37.56 11.38 41.08
N VAL A 262 -36.55 11.30 40.23
CA VAL A 262 -36.05 10.04 39.66
C VAL A 262 -34.56 9.90 39.93
N PHE A 263 -34.12 8.67 40.13
CA PHE A 263 -32.72 8.32 40.03
C PHE A 263 -32.36 8.35 38.54
N ALA A 264 -31.72 9.42 38.09
CA ALA A 264 -31.29 9.62 36.71
C ALA A 264 -29.77 9.69 36.61
N ILE A 265 -29.20 8.96 35.65
CA ILE A 265 -27.77 8.96 35.35
C ILE A 265 -27.61 9.48 33.92
N TYR A 266 -27.62 10.80 33.75
CA TYR A 266 -27.70 11.45 32.43
C TYR A 266 -26.53 11.13 31.48
N ASP A 267 -25.41 10.67 32.04
CA ASP A 267 -24.23 10.25 31.26
C ASP A 267 -24.46 8.91 30.52
N ILE A 268 -25.50 8.13 30.88
CA ILE A 268 -25.89 6.91 30.15
C ILE A 268 -26.59 7.32 28.84
N SER A 269 -25.79 7.41 27.78
CA SER A 269 -26.26 7.69 26.42
C SER A 269 -26.18 6.44 25.52
N PRO A 270 -27.19 6.19 24.67
CA PRO A 270 -27.13 5.12 23.67
C PRO A 270 -26.03 5.32 22.62
N ALA A 271 -25.46 6.52 22.50
CA ALA A 271 -24.32 6.79 21.64
C ALA A 271 -23.00 6.16 22.17
N VAL A 272 -22.92 5.90 23.48
CA VAL A 272 -21.74 5.34 24.16
C VAL A 272 -22.00 3.92 24.64
N TYR A 273 -23.19 3.66 25.18
CA TYR A 273 -23.52 2.39 25.84
C TYR A 273 -24.59 1.61 25.08
N SER A 274 -24.33 0.33 24.80
CA SER A 274 -25.31 -0.57 24.17
C SER A 274 -26.09 -1.43 25.16
N GLN A 275 -25.62 -1.50 26.41
CA GLN A 275 -26.26 -2.24 27.50
C GLN A 275 -26.19 -1.43 28.79
N SER A 276 -27.24 -1.49 29.60
CA SER A 276 -27.32 -0.84 30.91
C SER A 276 -28.32 -1.58 31.79
N VAL A 277 -27.83 -2.25 32.83
CA VAL A 277 -28.63 -3.06 33.76
C VAL A 277 -28.44 -2.53 35.17
N LEU A 278 -29.51 -2.02 35.76
CA LEU A 278 -29.53 -1.58 37.16
C LEU A 278 -30.25 -2.60 38.03
N TYR A 279 -29.61 -2.98 39.14
CA TYR A 279 -30.25 -3.65 40.27
C TYR A 279 -30.18 -2.76 41.51
N VAL A 280 -31.27 -2.71 42.27
CA VAL A 280 -31.33 -2.02 43.56
C VAL A 280 -31.77 -2.98 44.64
N TYR A 281 -31.06 -2.95 45.76
CA TYR A 281 -31.20 -3.83 46.90
C TYR A 281 -31.55 -3.03 48.15
N ASN A 282 -32.37 -3.60 49.02
CA ASN A 282 -32.54 -3.07 50.38
C ASN A 282 -31.37 -3.49 51.29
N LYS A 283 -31.36 -2.98 52.53
CA LYS A 283 -30.35 -3.29 53.55
C LYS A 283 -30.20 -4.77 53.95
N TRP A 284 -31.11 -5.64 53.50
CA TRP A 284 -31.06 -7.08 53.73
C TRP A 284 -30.64 -7.86 52.48
N GLY A 285 -30.18 -7.19 51.42
CA GLY A 285 -29.73 -7.80 50.17
C GLY A 285 -30.85 -8.28 49.24
N ARG A 286 -32.12 -7.92 49.51
CA ARG A 286 -33.24 -8.29 48.61
C ARG A 286 -33.36 -7.25 47.50
N ILE A 287 -33.48 -7.72 46.26
CA ILE A 287 -33.77 -6.88 45.09
C ILE A 287 -35.16 -6.25 45.26
N VAL A 288 -35.18 -4.91 45.23
CA VAL A 288 -36.41 -4.10 45.24
C VAL A 288 -36.71 -3.52 43.86
N TYR A 289 -35.68 -3.27 43.06
CA TYR A 289 -35.82 -2.79 41.69
C TYR A 289 -34.80 -3.45 40.75
N MET A 290 -35.22 -3.71 39.51
CA MET A 290 -34.38 -4.16 38.41
C MET A 290 -34.86 -3.52 37.10
N ASN A 291 -33.92 -3.00 36.31
CA ASN A 291 -34.18 -2.55 34.94
C ASN A 291 -33.04 -2.98 34.00
N PRO A 292 -33.30 -3.84 33.01
CA PRO A 292 -32.29 -4.36 32.08
C PRO A 292 -31.94 -3.41 30.91
N SER A 293 -32.57 -2.23 30.83
CA SER A 293 -32.30 -1.22 29.81
C SER A 293 -32.31 0.18 30.43
N TYR A 294 -31.74 0.29 31.63
CA TYR A 294 -31.83 1.46 32.48
C TYR A 294 -31.23 2.70 31.82
N GLY A 295 -32.01 3.78 31.70
CA GLY A 295 -31.60 5.02 31.04
C GLY A 295 -31.56 4.99 29.51
N LEU A 296 -31.23 3.85 28.89
CA LEU A 296 -31.11 3.72 27.43
C LEU A 296 -32.43 3.94 26.67
N ASN A 297 -33.57 3.70 27.31
CA ASN A 297 -34.91 3.96 26.79
C ASN A 297 -35.52 5.28 27.33
N GLY A 298 -34.71 6.12 27.99
CA GLY A 298 -35.17 7.34 28.66
C GLY A 298 -35.99 7.10 29.93
N VAL A 299 -36.08 5.85 30.41
CA VAL A 299 -36.81 5.51 31.64
C VAL A 299 -35.85 5.44 32.81
N TRP A 300 -36.12 6.28 33.80
CA TRP A 300 -35.40 6.38 35.06
C TRP A 300 -36.22 5.78 36.20
N TRP A 301 -35.56 5.44 37.31
CA TRP A 301 -36.24 4.83 38.45
C TRP A 301 -36.87 5.91 39.33
N ASP A 302 -38.17 5.80 39.56
CA ASP A 302 -38.99 6.73 40.35
C ASP A 302 -39.28 6.24 41.77
N GLY A 303 -38.55 5.23 42.25
CA GLY A 303 -38.77 4.62 43.57
C GLY A 303 -39.79 3.48 43.58
N ARG A 304 -40.47 3.16 42.47
CA ARG A 304 -41.37 1.99 42.40
C ARG A 304 -40.60 0.67 42.44
N LYS A 305 -41.08 -0.29 43.21
CA LYS A 305 -40.56 -1.65 43.27
C LYS A 305 -40.95 -2.41 42.00
N THR A 306 -40.03 -3.18 41.43
CA THR A 306 -40.33 -4.04 40.25
C THR A 306 -41.13 -5.29 40.67
N ASN A 307 -41.03 -5.68 41.94
CA ASN A 307 -41.78 -6.80 42.49
C ASN A 307 -43.19 -6.33 42.89
N HIS A 308 -44.18 -6.58 42.04
CA HIS A 308 -45.50 -6.92 42.56
C HIS A 308 -45.32 -8.18 43.42
N ALA A 309 -45.33 -8.01 44.74
CA ALA A 309 -45.71 -9.15 45.58
C ALA A 309 -47.06 -9.63 45.03
N LYS A 310 -47.08 -10.80 44.38
CA LYS A 310 -48.34 -11.49 44.06
C LYS A 310 -49.17 -11.44 45.34
N SER A 311 -50.32 -10.78 45.27
CA SER A 311 -51.20 -10.56 46.41
C SER A 311 -51.39 -11.88 47.16
N ILE A 312 -50.79 -12.00 48.35
CA ILE A 312 -51.06 -13.11 49.28
C ILE A 312 -52.30 -12.73 50.07
N SER A 313 -53.44 -12.46 49.40
CA SER A 313 -54.78 -12.49 49.98
C SER A 313 -55.79 -11.87 49.01
N SER A 314 -56.69 -12.69 48.49
CA SER A 314 -57.94 -12.27 47.83
C SER A 314 -59.03 -11.85 48.84
N ILE A 315 -58.66 -11.51 50.09
CA ILE A 315 -59.60 -11.38 51.21
C ILE A 315 -59.57 -9.97 51.85
N LEU A 316 -58.67 -9.06 51.43
CA LEU A 316 -58.66 -7.69 51.93
C LEU A 316 -59.15 -6.68 50.87
N PRO A 317 -60.14 -5.83 51.17
CA PRO A 317 -60.65 -4.84 50.23
C PRO A 317 -59.63 -3.74 49.94
N ASN A 318 -59.56 -3.35 48.65
CA ASN A 318 -58.69 -2.33 48.05
C ASN A 318 -58.86 -0.92 48.68
N ARG A 319 -58.38 -0.69 49.90
CA ARG A 319 -58.32 0.67 50.50
C ARG A 319 -56.94 1.13 50.97
N TYR A 320 -55.88 0.32 50.82
CA TYR A 320 -54.54 0.61 51.34
C TYR A 320 -53.40 0.11 50.43
N GLN A 321 -53.52 0.22 49.11
CA GLN A 321 -52.56 -0.40 48.19
C GLN A 321 -51.63 0.57 47.45
N SER A 322 -51.81 1.89 47.59
CA SER A 322 -50.98 2.89 46.88
C SER A 322 -49.55 3.02 47.43
N ASN A 323 -49.33 2.79 48.74
CA ASN A 323 -48.02 2.96 49.39
C ASN A 323 -47.16 1.67 49.42
N LEU A 324 -47.65 0.53 48.92
CA LEU A 324 -46.88 -0.72 48.89
C LEU A 324 -45.95 -0.80 47.67
N ASP A 325 -46.27 -0.08 46.61
CA ASP A 325 -45.56 -0.12 45.34
C ASP A 325 -44.25 0.69 45.37
N PHE A 326 -44.11 1.67 46.25
CA PHE A 326 -42.88 2.47 46.40
C PHE A 326 -41.98 1.96 47.52
N VAL A 327 -40.67 2.17 47.37
CA VAL A 327 -39.69 1.98 48.44
C VAL A 327 -39.89 3.03 49.53
N THR A 328 -39.64 2.64 50.79
CA THR A 328 -39.70 3.58 51.92
C THR A 328 -38.39 4.34 52.05
N ASP A 329 -38.42 5.47 52.75
CA ASP A 329 -37.23 6.24 53.12
C ASP A 329 -36.13 5.38 53.72
N GLY A 330 -34.90 5.72 53.35
CA GLY A 330 -33.71 5.08 53.87
C GLY A 330 -32.65 4.82 52.80
N ILE A 331 -31.69 3.99 53.18
CA ILE A 331 -30.51 3.67 52.37
C ILE A 331 -30.74 2.34 51.65
N TYR A 332 -30.49 2.37 50.34
CA TYR A 332 -30.50 1.24 49.43
C TYR A 332 -29.12 1.10 48.81
N PHE A 333 -28.83 -0.07 48.23
CA PHE A 333 -27.59 -0.33 47.51
C PHE A 333 -27.90 -0.63 46.07
N TYR A 334 -27.01 -0.30 45.15
CA TYR A 334 -27.18 -0.62 43.74
C TYR A 334 -25.95 -1.28 43.14
N THR A 335 -26.20 -2.01 42.07
CA THR A 335 -25.18 -2.44 41.11
C THR A 335 -25.66 -2.05 39.72
N LEU A 336 -24.81 -1.36 38.97
CA LEU A 336 -25.05 -0.95 37.59
C LEU A 336 -23.98 -1.60 36.70
N GLU A 337 -24.43 -2.36 35.71
CA GLU A 337 -23.58 -2.93 34.67
C GLU A 337 -23.88 -2.22 33.35
N VAL A 338 -22.86 -1.67 32.70
CA VAL A 338 -22.98 -1.06 31.37
C VAL A 338 -21.96 -1.64 30.40
N TYR A 339 -22.28 -1.62 29.10
CA TYR A 339 -21.32 -1.98 28.05
C TYR A 339 -20.91 -0.74 27.28
N ASN A 340 -19.66 -0.30 27.43
CA ASN A 340 -19.11 0.86 26.73
C ASN A 340 -18.59 0.45 25.36
N MET A 341 -19.25 0.93 24.30
CA MET A 341 -18.87 0.62 22.91
C MET A 341 -17.53 1.25 22.53
N GLY A 342 -17.20 2.42 23.08
CA GLY A 342 -15.95 3.13 22.79
C GLY A 342 -14.72 2.47 23.40
N LEU A 343 -14.87 1.82 24.56
CA LEU A 343 -13.81 1.02 25.21
C LEU A 343 -13.88 -0.47 24.85
N ASN A 344 -14.96 -0.89 24.17
CA ASN A 344 -15.26 -2.28 23.87
C ASN A 344 -15.20 -3.21 25.10
N GLN A 345 -15.74 -2.75 26.24
CA GLN A 345 -15.68 -3.47 27.51
C GLN A 345 -16.92 -3.24 28.38
N LYS A 346 -17.12 -4.14 29.35
CA LYS A 346 -18.10 -3.97 30.42
C LYS A 346 -17.53 -3.14 31.55
N GLU A 347 -18.35 -2.26 32.09
CA GLU A 347 -18.06 -1.47 33.27
C GLU A 347 -19.05 -1.81 34.38
N PHE A 348 -18.55 -1.85 35.61
CA PHE A 348 -19.33 -2.21 36.80
C PHE A 348 -19.24 -1.10 37.82
N TYR A 349 -20.40 -0.62 38.25
CA TYR A 349 -20.55 0.41 39.26
C TYR A 349 -21.40 -0.12 40.41
N SER A 350 -21.09 0.31 41.62
CA SER A 350 -21.89 -0.02 42.81
C SER A 350 -21.76 1.08 43.84
N GLY A 351 -22.81 1.26 44.64
CA GLY A 351 -22.81 2.23 45.72
C GLY A 351 -24.10 2.18 46.51
N ASP A 352 -24.29 3.18 47.36
CA ASP A 352 -25.52 3.42 48.09
C ASP A 352 -26.35 4.56 47.47
N ILE A 353 -27.66 4.50 47.66
CA ILE A 353 -28.63 5.53 47.27
C ILE A 353 -29.50 5.81 48.49
N THR A 354 -29.54 7.09 48.89
CA THR A 354 -30.44 7.56 49.94
C THR A 354 -31.74 8.08 49.32
N ILE A 355 -32.88 7.59 49.82
CA ILE A 355 -34.20 7.93 49.29
C ILE A 355 -35.00 8.72 50.33
N PHE A 356 -35.55 9.85 49.88
CA PHE A 356 -36.40 10.76 50.67
C PHE A 356 -37.78 10.89 50.01
N SER A 357 -38.66 9.93 50.27
CA SER A 357 -40.08 10.03 49.92
C SER A 357 -40.81 10.82 51.00
N LYS A 358 -41.60 11.83 50.64
CA LYS A 358 -42.40 12.55 51.63
C LYS A 358 -43.33 11.56 52.34
N GLU A 359 -43.29 11.55 53.67
CA GLU A 359 -44.34 10.93 54.48
C GLU A 359 -45.70 11.49 54.02
N HIS A 360 -46.57 10.60 53.54
CA HIS A 360 -47.97 10.91 53.22
C HIS A 360 -48.83 10.92 54.48
#